data_AF-A0A6H2FMY0-F1
#
_entry.id   AF-A0A6H2FMY0-F1
#
_cell.length_a   1.000
_cell.length_b   1.000
_cell.length_c   1.000
_cell.angle_alpha   90.00
_cell.angle_beta   90.00
_cell.angle_gamma   90.00
#
_symmetry.space_group_name_H-M   'P 1'
#
loop_
_entity.id
_entity.type
_entity.pdbx_description
1 polymer ?
#
loop_
_entity_poly.entity_id
_entity_poly.type
_entity_poly.pdbx_seq_one_letter_code
_entity_poly.pdbx_strand_id
1 'polypeptide(L)'
;MFIIDYLFILILIFSTILSFLKGFVKEILTIFIWFTSFYLSRKYYNYLFFIKNKTINDFYFKKFFLLFIYFILTLISGYIIKNYLNEKITNSYMKNINQILGLFFGMLKGCVIILFLLYSLNHIDKNLYNYILIKQRSLMLVYFNNILQKYKYFL
;
A
#
# COMPACT_ATOMS: atom_id res chain seq x y z
N MET A 1 13.35 11.24 23.05
CA MET A 1 13.56 11.20 21.61
C MET A 1 13.79 9.76 21.18
N PHE A 2 12.82 8.85 21.33
CA PHE A 2 13.18 7.42 21.32
C PHE A 2 12.18 6.50 20.60
N ILE A 3 10.99 6.20 21.11
CA ILE A 3 10.19 5.08 20.58
C ILE A 3 9.63 5.29 19.16
N ILE A 4 9.11 6.47 18.84
CA ILE A 4 8.46 6.70 17.53
C ILE A 4 9.50 6.80 16.41
N ASP A 5 10.66 7.41 16.68
CA ASP A 5 11.76 7.46 15.72
C ASP A 5 12.30 6.05 15.42
N TYR A 6 12.45 5.19 16.44
CA TYR A 6 12.80 3.79 16.23
C TYR A 6 11.75 3.03 15.42
N LEU A 7 10.46 3.30 15.65
CA LEU A 7 9.37 2.67 14.90
C LEU A 7 9.43 3.05 13.41
N PHE A 8 9.71 4.31 13.08
CA PHE A 8 9.86 4.74 11.68
C PHE A 8 11.09 4.17 11.01
N ILE A 9 12.23 4.17 11.71
CA ILE A 9 13.46 3.54 11.23
C ILE A 9 13.20 2.06 10.97
N LEU A 10 12.50 1.37 11.88
CA LEU A 10 12.13 -0.03 11.72
C LEU A 10 11.25 -0.23 10.48
N ILE A 11 10.20 0.58 10.28
CA ILE A 11 9.37 0.50 9.06
C ILE A 11 10.20 0.70 7.79
N LEU A 12 11.10 1.69 7.78
CA LEU A 12 11.97 1.96 6.63
C LEU A 12 12.92 0.80 6.34
N ILE A 13 13.58 0.27 7.36
CA ILE A 13 14.51 -0.86 7.22
C ILE A 13 13.75 -2.10 6.75
N PHE A 14 12.61 -2.42 7.36
CA PHE A 14 11.81 -3.57 6.93
C PHE A 14 11.29 -3.41 5.51
N SER A 15 10.77 -2.23 5.15
CA SER A 15 10.31 -1.95 3.80
C SER A 15 11.45 -2.14 2.79
N THR A 16 12.60 -1.51 3.02
CA THR A 16 13.76 -1.60 2.12
C THR A 16 14.31 -3.01 1.96
N ILE A 17 14.47 -3.77 3.04
CA ILE A 17 14.95 -5.15 2.99
C ILE A 17 13.96 -6.03 2.23
N LEU A 18 12.67 -5.94 2.54
CA LEU A 18 11.64 -6.72 1.84
C LEU A 18 11.60 -6.39 0.34
N SER A 19 11.78 -5.13 0.00
CA SER A 19 11.83 -4.63 -1.37
C SER A 19 13.07 -5.09 -2.13
N PHE A 20 14.24 -5.10 -1.49
CA PHE A 20 15.47 -5.65 -2.04
C PHE A 20 15.34 -7.15 -2.33
N LEU A 21 14.82 -7.92 -1.36
CA LEU A 21 14.62 -9.36 -1.52
C LEU A 21 13.65 -9.70 -2.66
N LYS A 22 12.62 -8.87 -2.85
CA LYS A 22 11.64 -9.06 -3.93
C LYS A 22 12.18 -8.59 -5.29
N GLY A 23 12.84 -7.44 -5.32
CA GLY A 23 13.27 -6.72 -6.51
C GLY A 23 12.22 -5.76 -7.06
N PHE A 24 12.68 -4.68 -7.69
CA PHE A 24 11.89 -3.56 -8.23
C PHE A 24 10.71 -3.97 -9.10
N VAL A 25 10.93 -4.85 -10.07
CA VAL A 25 9.86 -5.27 -11.00
C VAL A 25 8.70 -5.92 -10.26
N LYS A 26 8.97 -6.74 -9.23
CA LYS A 26 7.90 -7.34 -8.42
C LYS A 26 7.15 -6.30 -7.62
N GLU A 27 7.81 -5.27 -7.14
CA GLU A 27 7.16 -4.21 -6.39
C GLU A 27 6.22 -3.39 -7.28
N ILE A 28 6.69 -3.02 -8.47
CA ILE A 28 5.86 -2.34 -9.45
C ILE A 28 4.67 -3.21 -9.84
N LEU A 29 4.90 -4.48 -10.17
CA LEU A 29 3.81 -5.41 -10.49
C LEU A 29 2.80 -5.51 -9.34
N THR A 30 3.26 -5.57 -8.09
CA THR A 30 2.36 -5.63 -6.93
C THR A 30 1.46 -4.40 -6.87
N ILE A 31 2.00 -3.22 -7.16
CA ILE A 31 1.24 -1.97 -7.18
C ILE A 31 0.29 -1.95 -8.38
N PHE A 32 0.73 -2.34 -9.57
CA PHE A 32 -0.14 -2.48 -10.74
C PHE A 32 -1.29 -3.46 -10.52
N ILE A 33 -1.02 -4.59 -9.88
CA ILE A 33 -2.03 -5.60 -9.54
C ILE A 33 -3.05 -5.00 -8.57
N TRP A 34 -2.61 -4.21 -7.58
CA TRP A 34 -3.50 -3.50 -6.66
C TRP A 34 -4.38 -2.45 -7.35
N PHE A 35 -3.82 -1.68 -8.28
CA PHE A 35 -4.60 -0.70 -9.05
C PHE A 35 -5.58 -1.37 -10.01
N THR A 36 -5.14 -2.41 -10.72
CA THR A 36 -6.00 -3.15 -11.66
C THR A 36 -7.10 -3.91 -10.93
N SER A 37 -6.82 -4.51 -9.77
CA SER A 37 -7.84 -5.18 -8.96
C SER A 37 -8.93 -4.20 -8.49
N PHE A 38 -8.54 -3.03 -8.01
CA PHE A 38 -9.49 -1.99 -7.62
C PHE A 38 -10.32 -1.48 -8.80
N TYR A 39 -9.68 -1.23 -9.95
CA TYR A 39 -10.36 -0.77 -11.17
C TYR A 39 -11.36 -1.81 -11.70
N LEU A 40 -10.94 -3.07 -11.83
CA LEU A 40 -11.78 -4.17 -12.31
C LEU A 40 -12.94 -4.40 -11.34
N SER A 41 -12.67 -4.44 -10.04
CA SER A 41 -13.69 -4.59 -9.00
C SER A 41 -14.78 -3.50 -9.11
N ARG A 42 -14.37 -2.24 -9.31
CA ARG A 42 -15.32 -1.12 -9.53
C ARG A 42 -16.10 -1.22 -10.85
N LYS A 43 -15.45 -1.68 -11.93
CA LYS A 43 -16.10 -1.82 -13.25
C LYS A 43 -17.13 -2.96 -13.27
N TYR A 44 -16.79 -4.11 -12.72
CA TYR A 44 -17.67 -5.29 -12.73
C TYR A 44 -18.77 -5.23 -11.68
N TYR A 45 -18.67 -4.34 -10.69
CA TYR A 45 -19.76 -4.03 -9.75
C TYR A 45 -21.11 -3.74 -10.45
N ASN A 46 -21.08 -3.04 -11.60
CA ASN A 46 -22.30 -2.67 -12.32
C ASN A 46 -22.95 -3.84 -13.09
N TYR A 47 -22.15 -4.79 -13.61
CA TYR A 47 -22.67 -5.91 -14.41
C TYR A 47 -23.41 -6.96 -13.55
N LEU A 48 -23.12 -7.01 -12.25
CA LEU A 48 -23.71 -7.98 -11.31
C LEU A 48 -25.14 -7.64 -10.90
N PHE A 49 -25.62 -6.43 -11.22
CA PHE A 49 -26.98 -6.00 -10.95
C PHE A 49 -28.05 -6.76 -11.76
N PHE A 50 -27.67 -7.52 -12.79
CA PHE A 50 -28.61 -8.29 -13.62
C PHE A 50 -28.99 -9.65 -13.01
N ILE A 51 -28.21 -10.22 -12.09
CA ILE A 51 -28.53 -11.50 -11.38
C ILE A 51 -29.44 -11.22 -10.18
N LYS A 52 -30.47 -10.40 -10.42
CA LYS A 52 -31.39 -9.87 -9.41
C LYS A 52 -32.67 -10.68 -9.35
N ASN A 53 -32.59 -12.00 -9.31
CA ASN A 53 -33.76 -12.82 -9.05
C ASN A 53 -33.90 -13.13 -7.55
N LYS A 54 -34.94 -12.51 -6.99
CA LYS A 54 -35.76 -12.92 -5.83
C LYS A 54 -35.00 -13.50 -4.63
N THR A 55 -34.47 -12.63 -3.78
CA THR A 55 -34.50 -12.79 -2.31
C THR A 55 -34.05 -11.47 -1.70
N ILE A 56 -35.02 -10.77 -1.13
CA ILE A 56 -34.86 -9.49 -0.44
C ILE A 56 -34.44 -9.86 0.99
N ASN A 57 -33.22 -9.49 1.39
CA ASN A 57 -32.91 -9.03 2.75
C ASN A 57 -31.45 -8.54 2.93
N ASP A 58 -30.49 -8.94 2.09
CA ASP A 58 -29.06 -8.61 2.30
C ASP A 58 -28.38 -7.93 1.11
N PHE A 59 -28.98 -6.87 0.57
CA PHE A 59 -28.46 -6.17 -0.61
C PHE A 59 -27.04 -5.60 -0.42
N TYR A 60 -26.73 -5.06 0.77
CA TYR A 60 -25.41 -4.51 1.07
C TYR A 60 -24.35 -5.59 1.28
N PHE A 61 -24.67 -6.65 2.03
CA PHE A 61 -23.78 -7.78 2.26
C PHE A 61 -23.43 -8.49 0.95
N LYS A 62 -24.43 -8.79 0.10
CA LYS A 62 -24.21 -9.46 -1.19
C LYS A 62 -23.33 -8.63 -2.12
N LYS A 63 -23.53 -7.31 -2.15
CA LYS A 63 -22.69 -6.38 -2.92
C LYS A 63 -21.25 -6.37 -2.46
N PHE A 64 -21.04 -6.27 -1.15
CA PHE A 64 -19.70 -6.28 -0.58
C PHE A 64 -19.00 -7.61 -0.85
N PHE A 65 -19.71 -8.72 -0.67
CA PHE A 65 -19.21 -10.08 -0.92
C PHE A 65 -18.79 -10.29 -2.38
N LEU A 66 -19.62 -9.85 -3.33
CA LEU A 66 -19.30 -9.90 -4.75
C LEU A 66 -18.06 -9.07 -5.10
N LEU A 67 -18.01 -7.82 -4.63
CA LEU A 67 -16.86 -6.94 -4.82
C LEU A 67 -15.56 -7.58 -4.32
N PHE A 68 -15.66 -8.25 -3.15
CA PHE A 68 -14.56 -8.97 -2.53
C PHE A 68 -14.09 -10.18 -3.33
N ILE A 69 -15.02 -10.97 -3.89
CA ILE A 69 -14.69 -12.11 -4.77
C ILE A 69 -13.90 -11.65 -6.00
N TYR A 70 -14.36 -10.61 -6.69
CA TYR A 70 -13.65 -10.09 -7.88
C TYR A 70 -12.28 -9.52 -7.53
N PHE A 71 -12.17 -8.87 -6.37
CA PHE A 71 -10.89 -8.40 -5.86
C PHE A 71 -9.92 -9.56 -5.59
N ILE A 72 -10.38 -10.64 -4.95
CA ILE A 72 -9.54 -11.83 -4.71
C ILE A 72 -9.14 -12.50 -6.03
N LEU A 73 -10.05 -12.69 -6.97
CA LEU A 73 -9.77 -13.31 -8.26
C LEU A 73 -8.69 -12.54 -9.03
N THR A 74 -8.74 -11.21 -9.02
CA THR A 74 -7.73 -10.36 -9.67
C THR A 74 -6.39 -10.37 -8.94
N LEU A 75 -6.38 -10.48 -7.61
CA LEU A 75 -5.13 -10.68 -6.86
C LEU A 75 -4.47 -12.03 -7.19
N ILE A 76 -5.26 -13.09 -7.29
CA ILE A 76 -4.77 -14.43 -7.64
C ILE A 76 -4.17 -14.44 -9.04
N SER A 77 -4.87 -13.86 -10.03
CA SER A 77 -4.33 -13.78 -11.39
C SER A 77 -3.05 -12.94 -11.46
N GLY A 78 -3.01 -11.81 -10.74
CA GLY A 78 -1.81 -11.00 -10.61
C GLY A 78 -0.65 -11.74 -9.95
N TYR A 79 -0.91 -12.57 -8.93
CA TYR A 79 0.10 -13.37 -8.26
C TYR A 79 0.75 -14.38 -9.23
N ILE A 80 -0.05 -15.03 -10.08
CA ILE A 80 0.45 -15.97 -11.10
C ILE A 80 1.38 -15.25 -12.07
N ILE A 81 0.97 -14.09 -12.60
CA ILE A 81 1.79 -13.28 -13.51
C ILE A 81 3.11 -12.88 -12.84
N LYS A 82 3.05 -12.45 -11.58
CA LYS A 82 4.21 -12.05 -10.80
C LYS A 82 5.21 -13.20 -10.62
N ASN A 83 4.73 -14.41 -10.37
CA ASN A 83 5.59 -15.59 -10.21
C ASN A 83 6.25 -15.99 -11.52
N TYR A 84 5.50 -15.96 -12.63
CA TYR A 84 6.05 -16.23 -13.94
C TYR A 84 7.15 -15.23 -14.35
N LEU A 85 6.95 -13.94 -14.07
CA LEU A 85 7.96 -12.91 -14.33
C LEU A 85 9.17 -13.03 -13.40
N ASN A 86 8.99 -13.55 -12.18
CA ASN A 86 10.09 -13.76 -11.24
C ASN A 86 11.15 -14.69 -11.83
N GLU A 87 10.73 -15.85 -12.35
CA GLU A 87 11.64 -16.87 -12.89
C GLU A 87 12.52 -16.31 -14.01
N LYS A 88 11.95 -15.44 -14.87
CA LYS A 88 12.68 -14.79 -15.95
C LYS A 88 13.74 -13.83 -15.44
N ILE A 89 13.42 -13.05 -14.41
CA ILE A 89 14.33 -12.03 -13.89
C ILE A 89 15.43 -12.67 -13.04
N THR A 90 15.12 -13.73 -12.29
CA THR A 90 16.12 -14.42 -11.46
C THR A 90 17.20 -15.11 -12.27
N ASN A 91 16.90 -15.50 -13.51
CA ASN A 91 17.84 -16.19 -14.40
C ASN A 91 18.63 -15.22 -15.30
N SER A 92 18.43 -13.91 -15.12
CA SER A 92 19.10 -12.88 -15.91
C SER A 92 20.22 -12.20 -15.12
N TYR A 93 21.25 -11.74 -15.83
CA TYR A 93 22.30 -10.86 -15.27
C TYR A 93 21.73 -9.56 -14.66
N MET A 94 20.52 -9.18 -15.07
CA MET A 94 19.81 -7.99 -14.57
C MET A 94 19.23 -8.15 -13.16
N LYS A 95 19.34 -9.34 -12.54
CA LYS A 95 18.85 -9.60 -11.18
C LYS A 95 19.40 -8.60 -10.16
N ASN A 96 20.70 -8.31 -10.21
CA ASN A 96 21.35 -7.43 -9.23
C ASN A 96 20.86 -5.98 -9.37
N ILE A 97 20.70 -5.49 -10.60
CA ILE A 97 20.16 -4.16 -10.88
C ILE A 97 18.71 -4.07 -10.41
N ASN A 98 17.91 -5.10 -10.66
CA ASN A 98 16.52 -5.18 -10.19
C ASN A 98 16.43 -5.13 -8.65
N GLN A 99 17.36 -5.74 -7.92
CA GLN A 99 17.39 -5.67 -6.46
C GLN A 99 17.80 -4.30 -5.94
N ILE A 100 18.81 -3.67 -6.55
CA ILE A 100 19.27 -2.32 -6.18
C ILE A 100 18.16 -1.28 -6.41
N LEU A 101 17.47 -1.33 -7.56
CA LEU A 101 16.31 -0.48 -7.81
C LEU A 101 15.18 -0.77 -6.81
N GLY A 102 15.07 -2.02 -6.34
CA GLY A 102 14.14 -2.40 -5.28
C GLY A 102 14.46 -1.72 -3.95
N LEU A 103 15.73 -1.47 -3.61
CA LEU A 103 16.08 -0.71 -2.39
C LEU A 103 15.49 0.71 -2.43
N PHE A 104 15.73 1.44 -3.52
CA PHE A 104 15.21 2.80 -3.68
C PHE A 104 13.68 2.83 -3.63
N PHE A 105 13.04 1.87 -4.28
CA PHE A 105 11.58 1.76 -4.28
C PHE A 105 11.04 1.42 -2.88
N GLY A 106 11.71 0.53 -2.15
CA GLY A 106 11.38 0.19 -0.77
C GLY A 106 11.55 1.34 0.20
N MET A 107 12.54 2.20 0.00
CA MET A 107 12.71 3.44 0.77
C MET A 107 11.51 4.36 0.55
N LEU A 108 11.17 4.64 -0.71
CA LEU A 108 10.04 5.48 -1.08
C LEU A 108 8.73 4.94 -0.49
N LYS A 109 8.49 3.64 -0.64
CA LYS A 109 7.32 2.97 -0.08
C LYS A 109 7.27 3.06 1.45
N GLY A 110 8.40 2.89 2.13
CA GLY A 110 8.50 3.06 3.57
C GLY A 110 8.10 4.47 4.01
N CYS A 111 8.58 5.49 3.30
CA CYS A 111 8.16 6.88 3.53
C CYS A 111 6.65 7.08 3.31
N VAL A 112 6.07 6.48 2.26
CA VAL A 112 4.62 6.54 2.00
C VAL A 112 3.83 5.88 3.14
N ILE A 113 4.29 4.73 3.65
CA ILE A 113 3.63 4.04 4.78
C ILE A 113 3.66 4.91 6.04
N ILE A 114 4.80 5.53 6.35
CA ILE A 114 4.93 6.44 7.51
C ILE A 114 4.00 7.65 7.36
N LEU A 115 3.96 8.26 6.17
CA LEU A 115 3.04 9.36 5.87
C LEU A 115 1.58 8.97 6.08
N PHE A 116 1.19 7.79 5.60
CA PHE A 116 -0.17 7.28 5.76
C PHE A 116 -0.53 7.05 7.24
N LEU A 117 0.39 6.46 8.03
CA LEU A 117 0.21 6.25 9.47
C LEU A 117 0.04 7.59 10.21
N LEU A 118 0.87 8.58 9.91
CA LEU A 118 0.79 9.91 10.52
C LEU A 118 -0.51 10.63 10.15
N TYR A 119 -0.90 10.56 8.88
CA TYR A 119 -2.15 11.12 8.41
C TYR A 119 -3.35 10.46 9.11
N SER A 120 -3.36 9.13 9.20
CA SER A 120 -4.40 8.37 9.88
C SER A 120 -4.50 8.72 11.36
N LEU A 121 -3.37 8.81 12.07
CA LEU A 121 -3.33 9.23 13.48
C LEU A 121 -3.87 10.64 13.69
N ASN A 122 -3.50 11.58 12.82
CA ASN A 122 -4.01 12.96 12.87
C ASN A 122 -5.53 13.04 12.60
N HIS A 123 -6.05 12.15 11.73
CA HIS A 123 -7.47 12.11 11.41
C HIS A 123 -8.31 11.42 12.51
N ILE A 124 -7.75 10.41 13.19
CA ILE A 124 -8.45 9.69 14.26
C ILE A 124 -8.44 10.50 15.55
N ASP A 125 -7.25 10.90 16.04
CA ASP A 125 -7.06 11.55 17.34
C ASP A 125 -6.08 12.71 17.26
N LYS A 126 -6.60 13.87 16.85
CA LYS A 126 -5.80 15.11 16.68
C LYS A 126 -5.10 15.56 17.98
N ASN A 127 -5.73 15.32 19.13
CA ASN A 127 -5.14 15.67 20.44
C ASN A 127 -3.92 14.81 20.76
N LEU A 128 -4.00 13.50 20.49
CA LEU A 128 -2.88 12.57 20.63
C LEU A 128 -1.73 12.94 19.67
N TYR A 129 -2.06 13.24 18.41
CA TYR A 129 -1.09 13.68 17.41
C TYR A 129 -0.32 14.93 17.84
N ASN A 130 -1.03 15.97 18.30
CA ASN A 130 -0.40 17.21 18.77
C ASN A 130 0.45 16.99 20.03
N TYR A 131 0.00 16.14 20.96
CA TYR A 131 0.78 15.76 22.13
C TYR A 131 2.09 15.07 21.74
N ILE A 132 2.04 14.14 20.78
CA ILE A 132 3.24 13.44 20.27
C ILE A 132 4.21 14.44 19.61
N LEU A 133 3.70 15.34 18.76
CA LEU A 133 4.50 16.39 18.09
C LEU A 133 5.23 17.29 19.07
N ILE A 134 4.52 17.80 20.10
CA ILE A 134 5.06 18.77 21.05
C ILE A 134 6.00 18.08 22.04
N LYS A 135 5.66 16.88 22.51
CA LYS A 135 6.38 16.22 23.61
C LYS A 135 7.61 15.43 23.15
N GLN A 136 7.59 14.78 21.98
CA GLN A 136 8.67 13.88 21.60
C GLN A 136 9.84 14.54 20.87
N ARG A 137 9.68 15.79 20.37
CA ARG A 137 10.73 16.55 19.65
C ARG A 137 11.46 15.72 18.57
N SER A 138 10.74 14.83 17.92
CA SER A 138 11.27 13.93 16.88
C SER A 138 11.50 14.71 15.60
N LEU A 139 12.75 14.74 15.14
CA LEU A 139 13.16 15.41 13.91
C LEU A 139 12.35 14.89 12.70
N MET A 140 12.16 13.57 12.61
CA MET A 140 11.41 12.96 11.51
C MET A 140 9.93 13.38 11.49
N LEU A 141 9.28 13.47 12.65
CA LEU A 141 7.88 13.93 12.74
C LEU A 141 7.73 15.37 12.23
N VAL A 142 8.68 16.26 12.54
CA VAL A 142 8.67 17.64 12.04
C VAL A 142 8.82 17.67 10.52
N TYR A 143 9.76 16.91 9.95
CA TYR A 143 9.93 16.80 8.49
C TYR A 143 8.67 16.27 7.79
N PHE A 144 8.08 15.18 8.29
CA PHE A 144 6.87 14.60 7.69
C PHE A 144 5.62 15.48 7.90
N ASN A 145 5.52 16.20 9.02
CA ASN A 145 4.42 17.15 9.24
C ASN A 145 4.47 18.31 8.24
N ASN A 146 5.67 18.82 7.92
CA ASN A 146 5.83 19.85 6.89
C ASN A 146 5.37 19.35 5.51
N ILE A 147 5.69 18.10 5.18
CA ILE A 147 5.20 17.44 3.96
C ILE A 147 3.67 17.33 3.99
N LEU A 148 3.09 16.82 5.08
CA LEU A 148 1.63 16.68 5.23
C LEU A 148 0.91 18.02 5.12
N GLN A 149 1.41 19.10 5.71
CA GLN A 149 0.82 20.44 5.58
C GLN A 149 0.87 20.95 4.15
N LYS A 150 1.97 20.70 3.43
CA LYS A 150 2.11 21.10 2.03
C LYS A 150 1.09 20.39 1.11
N TYR A 151 0.77 19.13 1.40
CA TYR A 151 -0.17 18.33 0.60
C TYR A 151 -1.61 18.34 1.12
N LYS A 152 -1.88 18.98 2.27
CA LYS A 152 -3.23 19.12 2.85
C LYS A 152 -4.22 19.90 1.97
N TYR A 153 -3.72 20.64 0.98
CA TYR A 153 -4.53 21.38 0.00
C TYR A 153 -4.86 20.58 -1.27
N PHE A 154 -4.24 19.40 -1.45
CA PHE A 154 -4.41 18.55 -2.64
C PHE A 154 -5.21 17.26 -2.37
N LEU A 155 -5.43 16.92 -1.10
CA LEU A 155 -6.28 15.82 -0.62
C LEU A 155 -7.58 16.40 -0.04
#